data_AF-A0AAX6FCV5-F1
#
_entry.id   AF-A0AAX6FCV5-F1
#
_cell.length_a   1.000
_cell.length_b   1.000
_cell.length_c   1.000
_cell.angle_alpha   90.00
_cell.angle_beta   90.00
_cell.angle_gamma   90.00
#
_symmetry.space_group_name_H-M   'P 1'
#
loop_
_entity.id
_entity.type
_entity.pdbx_description
1 polymer ?
#
loop_
_entity_poly.entity_id
_entity_poly.type
_entity_poly.pdbx_seq_one_letter_code
_entity_poly.pdbx_strand_id
1 'polypeptide(L)'
;MEEMSLPALFQQARQIHSAAAEDSSVGQSTLRKGIEALRRCDDMVSKLGLFSSNETKDDVSTANLKYLLVPFYVGELTEKLSQDDRLQVIKMSRDQLKEFISICEALELVPEEEIETPMQGGTDSAAARRAKKAWLNAISLAICKAFDLLEMLKKEEEMLLAVKEKSLQEGDDVLLVRYLMSVVRELKLGTGMLQVKHHS
;
A
#
# COMPACT_ATOMS: atom_id res chain seq x y z
N MET A 1 -16.40 -11.14 -21.65
CA MET A 1 -15.98 -11.11 -20.24
C MET A 1 -16.81 -10.01 -19.62
N GLU A 2 -17.71 -10.31 -18.68
CA GLU A 2 -18.51 -9.24 -18.04
C GLU A 2 -17.57 -8.26 -17.33
N GLU A 3 -17.69 -6.98 -17.65
CA GLU A 3 -16.97 -5.93 -16.94
C GLU A 3 -17.54 -5.82 -15.53
N MET A 4 -16.70 -6.09 -14.52
CA MET A 4 -17.09 -5.95 -13.12
C MET A 4 -17.25 -4.46 -12.76
N SER A 5 -18.20 -4.15 -11.87
CA SER A 5 -18.37 -2.79 -11.37
C SER A 5 -17.22 -2.38 -10.43
N LEU A 6 -16.97 -1.07 -10.32
CA LEU A 6 -15.93 -0.52 -9.44
C LEU A 6 -16.04 -1.04 -7.98
N PRO A 7 -17.23 -1.06 -7.33
CA PRO A 7 -17.35 -1.62 -5.98
C PRO A 7 -16.99 -3.11 -5.91
N ALA A 8 -17.36 -3.90 -6.92
CA ALA A 8 -17.08 -5.34 -6.96
C ALA A 8 -15.58 -5.62 -7.17
N LEU A 9 -14.93 -4.88 -8.07
CA LEU A 9 -13.48 -4.95 -8.28
C LEU A 9 -12.72 -4.58 -7.00
N PHE A 10 -13.11 -3.48 -6.35
CA PHE A 10 -12.46 -3.03 -5.12
C PHE A 10 -12.65 -4.05 -3.98
N GLN A 11 -13.85 -4.62 -3.84
CA GLN A 11 -14.11 -5.65 -2.83
C GLN A 11 -13.25 -6.90 -3.07
N GLN A 12 -13.15 -7.37 -4.31
CA GLN A 12 -12.31 -8.51 -4.67
C GLN A 12 -10.83 -8.23 -4.34
N ALA A 13 -10.32 -7.07 -4.75
CA ALA A 13 -8.96 -6.65 -4.46
C ALA A 13 -8.68 -6.57 -2.95
N ARG A 14 -9.60 -6.01 -2.16
CA ARG A 14 -9.50 -5.92 -0.70
C ARG A 14 -9.43 -7.28 -0.03
N GLN A 15 -10.22 -8.25 -0.50
CA GLN A 15 -10.18 -9.61 0.04
C GLN A 15 -8.80 -10.26 -0.18
N ILE A 16 -8.23 -10.10 -1.39
CA ILE A 16 -6.88 -10.58 -1.69
C ILE A 16 -5.84 -9.88 -0.82
N HIS A 17 -5.95 -8.56 -0.65
CA HIS A 17 -5.06 -7.78 0.21
C HIS A 17 -5.11 -8.23 1.67
N SER A 18 -6.31 -8.41 2.24
CA SER A 18 -6.48 -8.88 3.62
C SER A 18 -5.88 -10.27 3.81
N ALA A 19 -6.15 -11.20 2.88
CA ALA A 19 -5.58 -12.54 2.94
C ALA A 19 -4.05 -12.50 2.86
N ALA A 20 -3.48 -11.67 1.98
CA ALA A 20 -2.03 -11.51 1.84
C ALA A 20 -1.38 -10.84 3.06
N ALA A 21 -2.13 -10.05 3.84
CA ALA A 21 -1.63 -9.44 5.07
C ALA A 21 -1.54 -10.47 6.22
N GLU A 22 -2.49 -11.39 6.30
CA GLU A 22 -2.58 -12.41 7.35
C GLU A 22 -1.74 -13.67 7.05
N ASP A 23 -1.60 -14.03 5.76
CA ASP A 23 -0.97 -15.27 5.32
C ASP A 23 0.13 -14.97 4.29
N SER A 24 1.38 -15.23 4.67
CA SER A 24 2.55 -15.08 3.79
C SER A 24 2.65 -16.16 2.71
N SER A 25 1.81 -17.21 2.77
CA SER A 25 1.74 -18.28 1.77
C SER A 25 0.84 -17.95 0.57
N VAL A 26 0.15 -16.80 0.60
CA VAL A 26 -0.67 -16.34 -0.54
C VAL A 26 0.16 -16.33 -1.82
N GLY A 27 -0.27 -17.17 -2.77
CA GLY A 27 0.47 -17.42 -4.00
C GLY A 27 0.64 -16.18 -4.87
N GLN A 28 1.77 -16.13 -5.59
CA GLN A 28 2.13 -15.04 -6.50
C GLN A 28 1.07 -14.77 -7.59
N SER A 29 0.35 -15.80 -8.04
CA SER A 29 -0.75 -15.65 -8.99
C SER A 29 -1.94 -14.89 -8.39
N THR A 30 -2.24 -15.10 -7.11
CA THR A 30 -3.30 -14.39 -6.37
C THR A 30 -2.90 -12.94 -6.13
N LEU A 31 -1.65 -12.68 -5.74
CA LEU A 31 -1.14 -11.30 -5.60
C LEU A 31 -1.27 -10.52 -6.90
N ARG A 32 -0.86 -11.11 -8.03
CA ARG A 32 -0.99 -10.48 -9.36
C ARG A 32 -2.44 -10.20 -9.74
N LYS A 33 -3.37 -11.12 -9.42
CA LYS A 33 -4.81 -10.89 -9.62
C LYS A 33 -5.32 -9.71 -8.79
N GLY A 34 -4.88 -9.59 -7.52
CA GLY A 34 -5.22 -8.46 -6.66
C GLY A 34 -4.71 -7.13 -7.21
N ILE A 35 -3.44 -7.09 -7.63
CA ILE A 35 -2.82 -5.91 -8.24
C ILE A 35 -3.54 -5.51 -9.52
N GLU A 36 -3.87 -6.46 -10.38
CA GLU A 36 -4.62 -6.20 -11.62
C GLU A 36 -6.02 -5.66 -11.33
N ALA A 37 -6.73 -6.21 -10.34
CA ALA A 37 -8.02 -5.68 -9.93
C ALA A 37 -7.93 -4.25 -9.38
N LEU A 38 -6.88 -3.94 -8.61
CA LEU A 38 -6.64 -2.59 -8.10
C LEU A 38 -6.30 -1.59 -9.21
N ARG A 39 -5.47 -1.98 -10.20
CA ARG A 39 -5.16 -1.11 -11.35
C ARG A 39 -6.41 -0.78 -12.15
N ARG A 40 -7.32 -1.73 -12.32
CA ARG A 40 -8.62 -1.46 -12.93
C ARG A 40 -9.49 -0.55 -12.07
N CYS A 41 -9.43 -0.67 -10.74
CA CYS A 41 -10.10 0.27 -9.85
C CYS A 41 -9.56 1.68 -10.06
N ASP A 42 -8.24 1.84 -10.09
CA ASP A 42 -7.56 3.11 -10.31
C ASP A 42 -7.99 3.76 -11.63
N ASP A 43 -7.93 3.01 -12.73
CA ASP A 43 -8.39 3.47 -14.05
C ASP A 43 -9.85 3.93 -14.04
N MET A 44 -10.74 3.19 -13.35
CA MET A 44 -12.15 3.56 -13.24
C MET A 44 -12.35 4.79 -12.38
N VAL A 45 -11.63 4.91 -11.26
CA VAL A 45 -11.66 6.08 -10.36
C VAL A 45 -11.26 7.33 -11.13
N SER A 46 -10.17 7.28 -11.90
CA SER A 46 -9.72 8.40 -12.74
C SER A 46 -10.74 8.74 -13.83
N LYS A 47 -11.28 7.75 -14.54
CA LYS A 47 -12.29 7.97 -15.61
C LYS A 47 -13.60 8.55 -15.08
N LEU A 48 -13.99 8.17 -13.88
CA LEU A 48 -15.18 8.70 -13.21
C LEU A 48 -14.93 10.09 -12.59
N GLY A 49 -13.68 10.54 -12.51
CA GLY A 49 -13.30 11.80 -11.89
C GLY A 49 -13.72 11.86 -10.42
N LEU A 50 -13.61 10.74 -9.69
CA LEU A 50 -14.10 10.65 -8.31
C LEU A 50 -13.29 11.53 -7.33
N PHE A 51 -12.09 11.90 -7.74
CA PHE A 51 -11.19 12.81 -7.04
C PHE A 51 -10.71 13.84 -8.06
N SER A 52 -11.02 15.12 -7.83
CA SER A 52 -10.51 16.22 -8.65
C SER A 52 -9.41 16.97 -7.91
N SER A 53 -8.50 17.59 -8.65
CA SER A 53 -7.40 18.41 -8.09
C SER A 53 -7.86 19.64 -7.30
N ASN A 54 -9.16 19.96 -7.31
CA ASN A 54 -9.75 21.11 -6.61
C ASN A 54 -10.71 20.70 -5.47
N GLU A 55 -10.81 19.41 -5.15
CA GLU A 55 -11.65 18.94 -4.04
C GLU A 55 -10.92 19.02 -2.71
N THR A 56 -11.63 19.42 -1.66
CA THR A 56 -11.18 19.29 -0.28
C THR A 56 -11.69 17.98 0.34
N LYS A 57 -11.17 17.56 1.50
CA LYS A 57 -11.70 16.40 2.26
C LYS A 57 -13.21 16.43 2.54
N ASP A 58 -13.83 17.61 2.42
CA ASP A 58 -15.26 17.81 2.64
C ASP A 58 -16.12 17.63 1.39
N ASP A 59 -15.52 17.70 0.20
CA ASP A 59 -16.22 17.53 -1.08
C ASP A 59 -16.33 16.06 -1.52
N VAL A 60 -15.47 15.20 -0.98
CA VAL A 60 -15.48 13.77 -1.32
C VAL A 60 -16.63 13.04 -0.63
N SER A 61 -17.50 12.41 -1.43
CA SER A 61 -18.60 11.60 -0.88
C SER A 61 -18.08 10.47 0.00
N THR A 62 -18.74 10.23 1.14
CA THR A 62 -18.34 9.18 2.10
C THR A 62 -18.24 7.79 1.46
N ALA A 63 -19.03 7.52 0.42
CA ALA A 63 -19.01 6.25 -0.32
C ALA A 63 -17.75 6.06 -1.17
N ASN A 64 -17.10 7.16 -1.57
CA ASN A 64 -15.94 7.16 -2.46
C ASN A 64 -14.61 7.18 -1.70
N LEU A 65 -14.56 7.64 -0.45
CA LEU A 65 -13.33 7.74 0.35
C LEU A 65 -12.48 6.45 0.35
N LYS A 66 -13.13 5.28 0.33
CA LYS A 66 -12.44 3.98 0.28
C LYS A 66 -11.53 3.82 -0.95
N TYR A 67 -11.83 4.48 -2.06
CA TYR A 67 -11.05 4.37 -3.28
C TYR A 67 -9.74 5.17 -3.23
N LEU A 68 -9.58 6.11 -2.29
CA LEU A 68 -8.30 6.78 -2.02
C LEU A 68 -7.21 5.79 -1.57
N LEU A 69 -7.62 4.65 -1.01
CA LEU A 69 -6.70 3.62 -0.52
C LEU A 69 -6.19 2.70 -1.64
N VAL A 70 -6.65 2.86 -2.88
CA VAL A 70 -6.26 1.99 -4.00
C VAL A 70 -4.74 1.98 -4.22
N PRO A 71 -4.05 3.14 -4.38
CA PRO A 71 -2.60 3.12 -4.64
C PRO A 71 -1.81 2.57 -3.44
N PHE A 72 -2.28 2.80 -2.21
CA PHE A 72 -1.71 2.18 -1.01
C PHE A 72 -1.75 0.65 -1.07
N TYR A 73 -2.90 0.05 -1.41
CA TYR A 73 -3.00 -1.40 -1.53
C TYR A 73 -2.18 -1.96 -2.70
N VAL A 74 -2.04 -1.21 -3.80
CA VAL A 74 -1.14 -1.60 -4.90
C VAL A 74 0.29 -1.64 -4.40
N GLY A 75 0.72 -0.61 -3.65
CA GLY A 75 2.05 -0.54 -3.03
C GLY A 75 2.34 -1.75 -2.14
N GLU A 76 1.45 -2.07 -1.20
CA GLU A 76 1.62 -3.21 -0.28
C GLU A 76 1.62 -4.56 -0.99
N LEU A 77 0.72 -4.79 -1.95
CA LEU A 77 0.71 -6.06 -2.70
C LEU A 77 1.92 -6.19 -3.63
N THR A 78 2.36 -5.09 -4.25
CA THR A 78 3.53 -5.08 -5.12
C THR A 78 4.79 -5.41 -4.33
N GLU A 79 4.92 -4.88 -3.10
CA GLU A 79 6.05 -5.21 -2.22
C GLU A 79 6.19 -6.72 -1.99
N LYS A 80 5.07 -7.45 -1.91
CA LYS A 80 5.05 -8.91 -1.68
C LYS A 80 5.36 -9.74 -2.93
N LEU A 81 5.54 -9.13 -4.09
CA LEU A 81 5.89 -9.86 -5.31
C LEU A 81 7.33 -10.40 -5.24
N SER A 82 7.48 -11.68 -5.57
CA SER A 82 8.75 -12.32 -5.84
C SER A 82 8.98 -12.30 -7.36
N GLN A 83 9.86 -11.43 -7.83
CA GLN A 83 10.32 -11.37 -9.23
C GLN A 83 11.86 -11.37 -9.28
N ASP A 84 12.42 -11.74 -10.43
CA ASP A 84 13.87 -11.80 -10.65
C ASP A 84 14.54 -10.43 -10.47
N ASP A 85 13.86 -9.35 -10.90
CA ASP A 85 14.28 -7.97 -10.64
C ASP A 85 13.59 -7.42 -9.38
N ARG A 86 14.15 -7.74 -8.20
CA ARG A 86 13.64 -7.23 -6.92
C ARG A 86 13.72 -5.70 -6.83
N LEU A 87 14.73 -5.08 -7.46
CA LEU A 87 14.89 -3.62 -7.45
C LEU A 87 13.74 -2.94 -8.20
N GLN A 88 13.31 -3.51 -9.33
CA GLN A 88 12.14 -3.04 -10.06
C GLN A 88 10.87 -3.13 -9.20
N VAL A 89 10.66 -4.26 -8.51
CA VAL A 89 9.49 -4.44 -7.61
C VAL A 89 9.48 -3.38 -6.51
N ILE A 90 10.62 -3.13 -5.87
CA ILE A 90 10.75 -2.11 -4.82
C ILE A 90 10.39 -0.72 -5.36
N LYS A 91 10.93 -0.34 -6.52
CA LYS A 91 10.65 0.96 -7.15
C LYS A 91 9.16 1.12 -7.45
N MET A 92 8.55 0.10 -8.07
CA MET A 92 7.11 0.11 -8.38
C MET A 92 6.25 0.25 -7.12
N SER A 93 6.59 -0.47 -6.03
CA SER A 93 5.88 -0.34 -4.75
C SER A 93 6.02 1.06 -4.16
N ARG A 94 7.24 1.62 -4.15
CA ARG A 94 7.51 2.97 -3.65
C ARG A 94 6.77 4.06 -4.44
N ASP A 95 6.71 3.94 -5.76
CA ASP A 95 6.04 4.92 -6.60
C ASP A 95 4.53 4.98 -6.29
N GLN A 96 3.90 3.82 -6.08
CA GLN A 96 2.49 3.73 -5.70
C GLN A 96 2.20 4.28 -4.29
N LEU A 97 3.09 4.04 -3.33
CA LEU A 97 2.96 4.59 -1.97
C LEU A 97 3.16 6.11 -1.95
N LYS A 98 4.08 6.65 -2.75
CA LYS A 98 4.26 8.10 -2.89
C LYS A 98 3.06 8.76 -3.55
N GLU A 99 2.50 8.12 -4.58
CA GLU A 99 1.27 8.59 -5.21
C GLU A 99 0.12 8.67 -4.20
N PHE A 100 -0.07 7.61 -3.39
CA PHE A 100 -1.05 7.61 -2.31
C PHE A 100 -0.88 8.79 -1.33
N ILE A 101 0.35 9.03 -0.86
CA ILE A 101 0.65 10.13 0.05
C ILE A 101 0.37 11.48 -0.63
N SER A 102 0.79 11.66 -1.89
CA SER A 102 0.57 12.90 -2.63
C SER A 102 -0.91 13.21 -2.81
N ILE A 103 -1.75 12.20 -3.07
CA ILE A 103 -3.21 12.35 -3.13
C ILE A 103 -3.76 12.76 -1.76
N CYS A 104 -3.27 12.14 -0.68
CA CYS A 104 -3.72 12.49 0.68
C CYS A 104 -3.30 13.91 1.09
N GLU A 105 -2.12 14.36 0.69
CA GLU A 105 -1.63 15.73 0.89
C GLU A 105 -2.50 16.74 0.11
N ALA A 106 -2.78 16.46 -1.16
CA ALA A 106 -3.62 17.31 -2.00
C ALA A 106 -5.05 17.46 -1.47
N LEU A 107 -5.57 16.44 -0.77
CA LEU A 107 -6.89 16.45 -0.14
C LEU A 107 -6.87 16.92 1.32
N GLU A 108 -5.72 17.35 1.86
CA GLU A 108 -5.54 17.78 3.26
C GLU A 108 -5.98 16.69 4.26
N LEU A 109 -5.73 15.42 3.91
CA LEU A 109 -6.03 14.24 4.73
C LEU A 109 -4.84 13.81 5.60
N VAL A 110 -3.66 14.38 5.37
CA VAL A 110 -2.51 14.16 6.24
C VAL A 110 -2.81 14.84 7.58
N PRO A 111 -2.79 14.10 8.70
CA PRO A 111 -3.21 14.64 9.98
C PRO A 111 -2.24 15.73 10.45
N GLU A 112 -2.62 16.99 10.27
CA GLU A 112 -2.18 18.09 11.14
C GLU A 112 -2.96 17.91 12.43
N GLU A 113 -2.29 17.53 13.53
CA GLU A 113 -2.84 17.30 14.88
C GLU A 113 -4.28 17.86 15.08
N GLU A 114 -5.30 17.08 14.69
CA GLU A 114 -6.66 17.61 14.66
C GLU A 114 -7.21 17.67 16.10
N ILE A 115 -7.11 18.86 16.68
CA ILE A 115 -8.00 19.33 17.76
C ILE A 115 -9.42 19.03 17.31
N GLU A 116 -10.19 18.34 18.16
CA GLU A 116 -11.58 17.93 17.94
C GLU A 116 -12.43 19.10 17.43
N THR A 117 -12.49 19.29 16.11
CA THR A 117 -13.40 20.24 15.51
C THR A 117 -14.73 19.52 15.35
N PRO A 118 -15.80 19.95 16.04
CA PRO A 118 -17.12 19.43 15.76
C PRO A 118 -17.44 19.85 14.33
N MET A 119 -17.43 18.91 13.39
CA MET A 119 -17.90 19.12 12.02
C MET A 119 -19.37 19.56 12.08
N GLN A 120 -19.61 20.86 12.17
CA GLN A 120 -20.92 21.47 12.12
C GLN A 120 -21.24 21.83 10.67
N GLY A 121 -22.39 21.38 10.17
CA GLY A 121 -23.00 22.02 8.99
C GLY A 121 -23.69 21.12 7.96
N GLY A 122 -23.67 19.79 8.11
CA GLY A 122 -24.30 18.90 7.12
C GLY A 122 -25.61 18.27 7.58
N THR A 123 -26.59 18.15 6.68
CA THR A 123 -27.82 17.33 6.82
C THR A 123 -27.56 15.82 6.93
N ASP A 124 -26.30 15.41 7.03
CA ASP A 124 -25.88 14.01 7.04
C ASP A 124 -26.39 13.27 8.26
N SER A 125 -26.87 12.05 8.03
CA SER A 125 -27.25 11.13 9.11
C SER A 125 -26.05 10.85 10.03
N ALA A 126 -26.33 10.61 11.32
CA ALA A 126 -25.31 10.18 12.27
C ALA A 126 -24.57 8.90 11.82
N ALA A 127 -25.19 8.05 10.99
CA ALA A 127 -24.53 6.91 10.38
C ALA A 127 -23.47 7.32 9.34
N ALA A 128 -23.79 8.29 8.48
CA ALA A 128 -22.87 8.79 7.45
C ALA A 128 -21.64 9.47 8.08
N ARG A 129 -21.83 10.29 9.12
CA ARG A 129 -20.71 10.91 9.86
C ARG A 129 -19.77 9.89 10.50
N ARG A 130 -20.34 8.82 11.10
CA ARG A 130 -19.53 7.72 11.66
C ARG A 130 -18.75 6.99 10.57
N ALA A 131 -19.38 6.72 9.43
CA ALA A 131 -18.71 6.09 8.30
C ALA A 131 -17.58 6.97 7.74
N LYS A 132 -17.81 8.29 7.58
CA LYS A 132 -16.78 9.26 7.17
C LYS A 132 -15.60 9.22 8.13
N LYS A 133 -15.84 9.36 9.43
CA LYS A 133 -14.80 9.28 10.47
C LYS A 133 -14.02 7.96 10.44
N ALA A 134 -14.71 6.83 10.24
CA ALA A 134 -14.05 5.53 10.14
C ALA A 134 -13.11 5.44 8.93
N TRP A 135 -13.53 5.98 7.77
CA TRP A 135 -12.67 6.03 6.59
C TRP A 135 -11.48 6.98 6.77
N LEU A 136 -11.68 8.15 7.36
CA LEU A 136 -10.59 9.07 7.66
C LEU A 136 -9.54 8.43 8.58
N ASN A 137 -9.96 7.77 9.66
CA ASN A 137 -9.05 7.03 10.54
C ASN A 137 -8.30 5.91 9.80
N ALA A 138 -8.97 5.20 8.89
CA ALA A 138 -8.34 4.15 8.08
C ALA A 138 -7.30 4.74 7.11
N ILE A 139 -7.57 5.91 6.54
CA ILE A 139 -6.64 6.66 5.69
C ILE A 139 -5.44 7.14 6.51
N SER A 140 -5.64 7.74 7.68
CA SER A 140 -4.53 8.15 8.56
C SER A 140 -3.64 6.96 8.95
N LEU A 141 -4.23 5.81 9.28
CA LEU A 141 -3.45 4.59 9.55
C LEU A 141 -2.68 4.10 8.32
N ALA A 142 -3.29 4.16 7.14
CA ALA A 142 -2.63 3.80 5.89
C ALA A 142 -1.47 4.75 5.56
N ILE A 143 -1.61 6.05 5.83
CA ILE A 143 -0.54 7.06 5.68
C ILE A 143 0.65 6.69 6.57
N CYS A 144 0.43 6.43 7.86
CA CYS A 144 1.51 6.02 8.77
C CYS A 144 2.23 4.76 8.26
N LYS A 145 1.47 3.72 7.88
CA LYS A 145 2.03 2.49 7.31
C LYS A 145 2.79 2.74 6.01
N ALA A 146 2.32 3.64 5.16
CA ALA A 146 2.98 3.98 3.90
C ALA A 146 4.35 4.62 4.16
N PHE A 147 4.46 5.53 5.14
CA PHE A 147 5.75 6.12 5.53
C PHE A 147 6.72 5.06 6.05
N ASP A 148 6.29 4.19 6.98
CA ASP A 148 7.13 3.11 7.51
C ASP A 148 7.62 2.19 6.40
N LEU A 149 6.72 1.81 5.49
CA LEU A 149 7.04 0.93 4.36
C LEU A 149 7.99 1.59 3.36
N LEU A 150 7.79 2.88 3.05
CA LEU A 150 8.69 3.65 2.19
C LEU A 150 10.11 3.73 2.77
N GLU A 151 10.25 3.92 4.08
CA GLU A 151 11.54 3.93 4.76
C GLU A 151 12.23 2.56 4.64
N MET A 152 11.51 1.48 4.93
CA MET A 152 12.03 0.11 4.82
C MET A 152 12.46 -0.23 3.38
N LEU A 153 11.66 0.13 2.40
CA LEU A 153 11.93 -0.12 0.98
C LEU A 153 13.12 0.68 0.47
N LYS A 154 13.29 1.92 0.94
CA LYS A 154 14.46 2.75 0.61
C LYS A 154 15.75 2.10 1.11
N LYS A 155 15.77 1.60 2.35
CA LYS A 155 16.93 0.88 2.92
C LYS A 155 17.25 -0.39 2.13
N GLU A 156 16.23 -1.15 1.72
CA GLU A 156 16.42 -2.36 0.89
C GLU A 156 16.98 -2.01 -0.49
N GLU A 157 16.48 -0.96 -1.15
CA GLU A 157 17.01 -0.48 -2.43
C GLU A 157 18.48 -0.08 -2.32
N GLU A 158 18.85 0.72 -1.32
CA GLU A 158 20.24 1.14 -1.08
C GLU A 158 21.16 -0.07 -0.87
N MET A 159 20.71 -1.07 -0.10
CA MET A 159 21.45 -2.30 0.12
C MET A 159 21.67 -3.10 -1.17
N LEU A 160 20.62 -3.27 -1.99
CA LEU A 160 20.71 -4.00 -3.26
C LEU A 160 21.65 -3.31 -4.26
N LEU A 161 21.59 -1.98 -4.32
CA LEU A 161 22.49 -1.20 -5.18
C LEU A 161 23.96 -1.33 -4.72
N ALA A 162 24.21 -1.25 -3.41
CA ALA A 162 25.57 -1.41 -2.87
C ALA A 162 26.13 -2.82 -3.13
N VAL A 163 25.29 -3.86 -3.02
CA VAL A 163 25.68 -5.24 -3.37
C VAL A 163 26.01 -5.37 -4.86
N LYS A 164 25.18 -4.77 -5.73
CA LYS A 164 25.42 -4.76 -7.18
C LYS A 164 26.72 -4.03 -7.53
N GLU A 165 26.99 -2.89 -6.91
CA GLU A 165 28.23 -2.14 -7.14
C GLU A 165 29.47 -2.93 -6.70
N LYS A 166 29.45 -3.55 -5.50
CA LYS A 166 30.55 -4.41 -5.04
C LYS A 166 30.79 -5.61 -5.94
N SER A 167 29.72 -6.24 -6.44
CA SER A 167 29.85 -7.38 -7.36
C SER A 167 30.53 -7.01 -8.68
N LEU A 168 30.37 -5.76 -9.14
CA LEU A 168 31.05 -5.24 -10.33
C LEU A 168 32.51 -4.87 -10.04
N GLN A 169 32.85 -4.51 -8.81
CA GLN A 169 34.19 -4.13 -8.38
C GLN A 169 35.08 -5.33 -8.01
N GLU A 170 34.51 -6.39 -7.44
CA GLU A 170 35.27 -7.54 -6.90
C GLU A 170 35.47 -8.72 -7.86
N GLY A 171 34.91 -8.67 -9.08
CA GLY A 171 35.13 -9.71 -10.09
C GLY A 171 34.53 -11.07 -9.68
N ASP A 172 33.22 -11.22 -9.88
CA ASP A 172 32.48 -12.49 -9.90
C ASP A 172 32.81 -13.52 -8.81
N ASP A 173 32.41 -13.24 -7.56
CA ASP A 173 31.99 -14.33 -6.66
C ASP A 173 30.45 -14.32 -6.51
N VAL A 174 29.80 -14.69 -7.62
CA VAL A 174 28.34 -14.75 -7.82
C VAL A 174 27.63 -15.57 -6.73
N LEU A 175 28.34 -16.52 -6.10
CA LEU A 175 27.84 -17.36 -5.02
C LEU A 175 27.65 -16.58 -3.71
N LEU A 176 28.56 -15.65 -3.38
CA LEU A 176 28.46 -14.85 -2.15
C LEU A 176 27.31 -13.85 -2.25
N VAL A 177 27.14 -13.23 -3.42
CA VAL A 177 26.02 -12.31 -3.69
C VAL A 177 24.68 -13.04 -3.60
N ARG A 178 24.58 -14.22 -4.23
CA ARG A 178 23.37 -15.06 -4.15
C ARG A 178 23.08 -15.51 -2.71
N TYR A 179 24.12 -15.85 -1.95
CA TYR A 179 24.00 -16.24 -0.54
C TYR A 179 23.54 -15.06 0.32
N LEU A 180 24.15 -13.88 0.19
CA LEU A 180 23.76 -12.68 0.94
C LEU A 180 22.32 -12.23 0.61
N MET A 181 21.91 -12.30 -0.66
CA MET A 181 20.52 -12.03 -1.06
C MET A 181 19.54 -13.04 -0.44
N SER A 182 19.92 -14.31 -0.33
CA SER A 182 19.12 -15.34 0.36
C SER A 182 19.00 -15.05 1.86
N VAL A 183 20.11 -14.68 2.51
CA VAL A 183 20.14 -14.36 3.95
C VAL A 183 19.30 -13.13 4.28
N VAL A 184 19.35 -12.08 3.46
CA VAL A 184 18.49 -10.89 3.64
C VAL A 184 17.01 -11.25 3.53
N ARG A 185 16.66 -12.13 2.58
CA ARG A 185 15.29 -12.63 2.41
C ARG A 185 14.83 -13.45 3.63
N GLU A 186 15.69 -14.29 4.19
CA GLU A 186 15.39 -15.09 5.38
C GLU A 186 15.26 -14.24 6.66
N LEU A 187 16.13 -13.24 6.84
CA LEU A 187 16.03 -12.31 7.97
C LEU A 187 14.71 -11.53 7.96
N LYS A 188 14.17 -11.22 6.76
CA LYS A 188 12.88 -10.54 6.59
C LYS A 188 11.68 -11.46 6.86
N LEU A 189 11.84 -12.78 6.71
CA LEU A 189 10.84 -13.78 7.12
C LEU A 189 10.90 -14.09 8.62
N GLY A 190 12.09 -14.02 9.23
CA GLY A 190 12.31 -14.30 10.65
C GLY A 190 11.78 -13.23 11.62
N THR A 191 11.69 -11.97 11.20
CA THR A 191 11.11 -10.89 12.01
C THR A 191 9.58 -10.97 12.16
N GLY A 192 8.91 -11.80 11.34
CA GLY A 192 7.47 -12.09 11.46
C GLY A 192 7.10 -13.12 12.54
N MET A 193 8.08 -13.78 13.18
CA MET A 193 7.85 -14.85 14.17
C MET A 193 8.12 -14.44 15.63
N LEU A 194 8.41 -13.17 15.90
CA LEU A 194 8.61 -12.64 17.26
C LEU A 194 7.35 -11.95 17.79
N GLN A 195 6.18 -12.56 17.60
CA GLN A 195 5.10 -12.42 18.57
C GLN A 195 4.60 -13.80 18.99
N VAL A 196 4.32 -13.89 20.28
CA VAL A 196 3.82 -15.06 21.03
C VAL A 196 4.92 -15.96 21.59
N LYS A 197 5.47 -15.52 22.73
CA LYS A 197 5.50 -16.30 23.98
C LYS A 197 5.83 -15.36 25.15
N HIS A 198 4.82 -14.63 25.64
CA HIS A 198 4.80 -14.25 27.04
C HIS A 198 3.87 -15.19 27.80
N HIS A 199 4.40 -15.60 28.95
CA HIS A 199 3.98 -16.69 29.81
C HIS A 199 2.70 -16.40 30.61
N SER A 200 2.17 -17.53 31.12
CA SER A 200 1.33 -17.73 32.31
C SER A 200 -0.18 -17.67 32.14
#